data_AF-A0A842RJ20-F1
#
_entry.id   AF-A0A842RJ20-F1
#
_cell.length_a   1.000
_cell.length_b   1.000
_cell.length_c   1.000
_cell.angle_alpha   90.00
_cell.angle_beta   90.00
_cell.angle_gamma   90.00
#
_symmetry.space_group_name_H-M   'P 1'
#
loop_
_entity.id
_entity.type
_entity.pdbx_description
1 polymer ?
#
loop_
_entity_poly.entity_id
_entity_poly.type
_entity_poly.pdbx_seq_one_letter_code
_entity_poly.pdbx_strand_id
1 'polypeptide(L)'
;MPKITYDKLVRDKIPEIIRNDGGEPRIYFIEDEQEFEDRLIQKLAEELKEFRSSKSLEELADMLEVIIALLNLQGKSFSDLEHIRRQKRQKNGSFTKGIVLKSVKR
;
A
#
# COMPACT_ATOMS: atom_id res chain seq x y z
N MET A 1 11.28 -27.98 -12.89
CA MET A 1 10.33 -26.87 -13.09
C MET A 1 11.10 -25.56 -13.16
N PRO A 2 10.68 -24.58 -13.98
CA PRO A 2 11.34 -23.27 -14.02
C PRO A 2 11.17 -22.55 -12.69
N LYS A 3 12.25 -21.95 -12.20
CA LYS A 3 12.22 -21.09 -11.01
C LYS A 3 11.78 -19.69 -11.43
N ILE A 4 10.73 -19.17 -10.81
CA ILE A 4 10.34 -17.76 -10.93
C ILE A 4 10.92 -17.01 -9.73
N THR A 5 11.55 -15.87 -9.99
CA THR A 5 12.13 -15.02 -8.94
C THR A 5 11.21 -13.83 -8.72
N TYR A 6 10.91 -13.55 -7.44
CA TYR A 6 10.15 -12.39 -7.01
C TYR A 6 11.01 -11.56 -6.06
N ASP A 7 10.83 -10.24 -6.10
CA ASP A 7 11.42 -9.30 -5.15
C ASP A 7 10.32 -8.34 -4.69
N LYS A 8 9.45 -8.85 -3.82
CA LYS A 8 8.32 -8.09 -3.29
C LYS A 8 7.95 -8.51 -1.88
N LEU A 9 7.43 -7.54 -1.12
CA LEU A 9 6.79 -7.79 0.16
C LEU A 9 5.43 -8.47 -0.08
N VAL A 10 5.11 -9.50 0.70
CA VAL A 10 3.86 -10.25 0.61
C VAL A 10 3.16 -10.29 1.97
N ARG A 11 1.85 -10.54 1.99
CA ARG A 11 1.11 -10.78 3.24
C ARG A 11 1.63 -12.05 3.94
N ASP A 12 1.53 -12.06 5.26
CA ASP A 12 2.00 -13.11 6.17
C ASP A 12 1.57 -14.53 5.79
N LYS A 13 0.35 -14.70 5.25
CA LYS A 13 -0.21 -16.00 4.85
C LYS A 13 0.19 -16.46 3.45
N ILE A 14 0.80 -15.60 2.62
CA ILE A 14 1.16 -15.96 1.24
C ILE A 14 2.13 -17.14 1.17
N PRO A 15 3.19 -17.23 2.00
CA PRO A 15 4.07 -18.40 1.98
C PRO A 15 3.34 -19.72 2.31
N GLU A 16 2.33 -19.69 3.19
CA GLU A 16 1.53 -20.87 3.51
C GLU A 16 0.62 -21.27 2.34
N ILE A 17 -0.05 -20.30 1.73
CA ILE A 17 -0.88 -20.52 0.53
C ILE A 17 -0.05 -21.16 -0.59
N ILE A 18 1.15 -20.63 -0.87
CA ILE A 18 2.04 -21.20 -1.90
C ILE A 18 2.41 -22.66 -1.58
N ARG A 19 2.68 -22.99 -0.30
CA ARG A 19 2.98 -24.38 0.10
C ARG A 19 1.78 -25.30 -0.08
N ASN A 20 0.59 -24.84 0.26
CA ASN A 20 -0.65 -25.61 0.11
C ASN A 20 -0.97 -25.88 -1.37
N ASP A 21 -0.56 -24.97 -2.27
CA ASP A 21 -0.67 -25.13 -3.72
C ASP A 21 0.46 -25.98 -4.33
N GLY A 22 1.31 -26.62 -3.50
CA GLY A 22 2.41 -27.48 -3.92
C GLY A 22 3.69 -26.73 -4.34
N GLY A 23 3.77 -25.43 -4.06
CA GLY A 23 4.96 -24.61 -4.30
C GLY A 23 5.95 -24.62 -3.12
N GLU A 24 7.19 -24.22 -3.39
CA GLU A 24 8.25 -24.11 -2.38
C GLU A 24 8.74 -22.64 -2.30
N PRO A 25 8.11 -21.78 -1.48
CA PRO A 25 8.47 -20.38 -1.41
C PRO A 25 9.83 -20.22 -0.70
N ARG A 26 10.69 -19.36 -1.25
CA ARG A 26 11.88 -18.87 -0.54
C ARG A 26 11.56 -17.50 0.03
N ILE A 27 11.69 -17.35 1.35
CA ILE A 27 11.37 -16.13 2.08
C ILE A 27 12.53 -15.74 2.99
N TYR A 28 12.56 -14.48 3.37
CA TYR A 28 13.33 -13.96 4.48
C TYR A 28 12.44 -13.01 5.29
N PHE A 29 12.80 -12.78 6.55
CA PHE A 29 12.13 -11.79 7.40
C PHE A 29 12.99 -10.54 7.44
N ILE A 30 12.35 -9.38 7.31
CA ILE A 30 13.03 -8.09 7.40
C ILE A 30 13.23 -7.77 8.88
N GLU A 31 14.47 -7.54 9.29
CA GLU A 31 14.83 -7.22 10.68
C GLU A 31 15.05 -5.71 10.89
N ASP A 32 15.43 -4.98 9.85
CA ASP A 32 15.70 -3.55 9.89
C ASP A 32 14.43 -2.74 9.60
N GLU A 33 14.10 -1.80 10.48
CA GLU A 33 12.89 -0.98 10.34
C GLU A 33 12.93 -0.08 9.10
N GLN A 34 14.11 0.41 8.69
CA GLN A 34 14.25 1.24 7.50
C GLN A 34 14.03 0.42 6.22
N GLU A 35 14.61 -0.78 6.14
CA GLU A 35 14.31 -1.72 5.05
C GLU A 35 12.81 -2.03 5.02
N PHE A 36 12.17 -2.21 6.18
CA PHE A 36 10.74 -2.50 6.20
C PHE A 36 9.89 -1.33 5.70
N GLU A 37 10.21 -0.10 6.11
CA GLU A 37 9.56 1.11 5.58
C GLU A 37 9.73 1.20 4.05
N ASP A 38 10.94 0.99 3.56
CA ASP A 38 11.24 1.05 2.12
C ASP A 38 10.47 -0.02 1.34
N ARG A 39 10.37 -1.25 1.87
CA ARG A 39 9.58 -2.34 1.28
C ARG A 39 8.09 -2.06 1.29
N LEU A 40 7.55 -1.41 2.32
CA LEU A 40 6.15 -0.96 2.36
C LEU A 40 5.89 0.14 1.31
N ILE A 41 6.79 1.11 1.16
CA ILE A 41 6.66 2.16 0.13
C ILE A 41 6.73 1.55 -1.28
N GLN A 42 7.65 0.62 -1.51
CA GLN A 42 7.74 -0.14 -2.76
C GLN A 42 6.44 -0.91 -3.02
N LYS A 43 5.87 -1.55 -1.99
CA LYS A 43 4.61 -2.29 -2.09
C LYS A 43 3.44 -1.37 -2.44
N LEU A 44 3.34 -0.19 -1.81
CA LEU A 44 2.31 0.80 -2.15
C LEU A 44 2.38 1.25 -3.61
N ALA A 45 3.59 1.38 -4.16
CA ALA A 45 3.79 1.72 -5.57
C ALA A 45 3.43 0.57 -6.52
N GLU A 46 3.66 -0.69 -6.11
CA GLU A 46 3.20 -1.89 -6.82
C GLU A 46 1.66 -1.87 -6.93
N GLU A 47 0.93 -1.75 -5.82
CA GLU A 47 -0.55 -1.81 -5.83
C GLU A 47 -1.16 -0.62 -6.58
N LEU A 48 -0.55 0.57 -6.50
CA LEU A 48 -0.99 1.71 -7.31
C LEU A 48 -0.85 1.42 -8.82
N LYS A 49 0.21 0.70 -9.22
CA LYS A 49 0.41 0.29 -10.62
C LYS A 49 -0.61 -0.78 -11.02
N GLU A 50 -0.94 -1.72 -10.14
CA GLU A 50 -1.98 -2.73 -10.38
C GLU A 50 -3.36 -2.07 -10.50
N PHE A 51 -3.72 -1.17 -9.58
CA PHE A 51 -4.94 -0.37 -9.62
C PHE A 51 -5.04 0.49 -10.89
N ARG A 52 -3.92 0.97 -11.45
CA ARG A 52 -3.92 1.71 -12.72
C ARG A 52 -4.50 0.89 -13.87
N SER A 53 -4.25 -0.41 -13.87
CA SER A 53 -4.74 -1.36 -14.88
C SER A 53 -6.11 -1.93 -14.52
N SER A 54 -6.30 -2.40 -13.29
CA SER A 54 -7.50 -3.16 -12.89
C SER A 54 -8.68 -2.27 -12.49
N LYS A 55 -8.42 -1.12 -11.84
CA LYS A 55 -9.44 -0.28 -11.19
C LYS A 55 -10.31 -1.02 -10.15
N SER A 56 -9.81 -2.12 -9.61
CA SER A 56 -10.59 -3.00 -8.73
C SER A 56 -10.62 -2.50 -7.28
N LEU A 57 -11.59 -3.01 -6.50
CA LEU A 57 -11.68 -2.71 -5.07
C LEU A 57 -10.60 -3.43 -4.27
N GLU A 58 -10.14 -4.58 -4.77
CA GLU A 58 -9.09 -5.40 -4.21
C GLU A 58 -7.78 -4.61 -4.12
N GLU A 59 -7.35 -3.93 -5.19
CA GLU A 59 -6.13 -3.11 -5.14
C GLU A 59 -6.28 -1.88 -4.23
N LEU A 60 -7.50 -1.34 -4.10
CA LEU A 60 -7.75 -0.27 -3.11
C LEU A 60 -7.61 -0.79 -1.67
N ALA A 61 -8.04 -2.03 -1.42
CA ALA A 61 -7.90 -2.68 -0.12
C ALA A 61 -6.44 -3.01 0.19
N ASP A 62 -5.66 -3.47 -0.79
CA ASP A 62 -4.23 -3.71 -0.63
C ASP A 62 -3.45 -2.41 -0.36
N MET A 63 -3.74 -1.33 -1.08
CA MET A 63 -3.17 -0.01 -0.75
C MET A 63 -3.54 0.44 0.67
N LEU A 64 -4.77 0.19 1.13
CA LEU A 64 -5.20 0.54 2.48
C LEU A 64 -4.43 -0.27 3.55
N GLU A 65 -4.21 -1.56 3.32
CA GLU A 65 -3.40 -2.41 4.21
C GLU A 65 -1.99 -1.85 4.36
N VAL A 66 -1.35 -1.49 3.24
CA VAL A 66 0.01 -0.93 3.27
C VAL A 66 0.06 0.40 4.02
N ILE A 67 -0.96 1.25 3.85
CA ILE A 67 -1.08 2.51 4.62
C ILE A 67 -1.21 2.21 6.12
N ILE A 68 -1.99 1.21 6.52
CA ILE A 68 -2.15 0.82 7.93
C ILE A 68 -0.81 0.30 8.50
N ALA A 69 -0.08 -0.53 7.75
CA ALA A 69 1.23 -1.02 8.16
C ALA A 69 2.25 0.11 8.36
N LEU A 70 2.27 1.10 7.45
CA LEU A 70 3.10 2.30 7.59
C LEU A 70 2.72 3.15 8.82
N LEU A 71 1.43 3.29 9.12
CA LEU A 71 0.99 3.98 10.33
C LEU A 71 1.50 3.28 11.59
N ASN A 72 1.35 1.95 11.65
CA ASN A 72 1.81 1.16 12.78
C ASN A 72 3.33 1.26 12.97
N LEU A 73 4.12 1.21 11.88
CA LEU A 73 5.57 1.39 11.92
C LEU A 73 5.96 2.77 12.49
N GLN A 74 5.18 3.81 12.16
CA GLN A 74 5.41 5.16 12.67
C GLN A 74 4.79 5.43 14.05
N GLY A 75 4.21 4.42 14.72
CA GLY A 75 3.53 4.59 16.00
C GLY A 75 2.26 5.45 15.94
N LYS A 76 1.60 5.52 14.78
CA LYS A 76 0.39 6.31 14.54
C LYS A 76 -0.83 5.42 14.38
N SER A 77 -2.01 5.95 14.70
CA SER A 77 -3.26 5.22 14.51
C SER A 77 -3.97 5.58 13.21
N PHE A 78 -4.82 4.67 12.73
CA PHE A 78 -5.75 4.99 11.65
C PHE A 78 -6.70 6.15 12.01
N SER A 79 -7.04 6.30 13.29
CA SER A 79 -7.86 7.41 13.79
C SER A 79 -7.16 8.76 13.58
N ASP A 80 -5.85 8.84 13.78
CA ASP A 80 -5.07 10.07 13.54
C ASP A 80 -5.08 10.45 12.05
N LEU A 81 -4.89 9.46 11.17
CA LEU A 81 -4.98 9.66 9.72
C LEU A 81 -6.38 10.15 9.31
N GLU A 82 -7.42 9.52 9.83
CA GLU A 82 -8.81 9.88 9.54
C GLU A 82 -9.15 11.29 10.06
N HIS A 83 -8.64 11.66 11.23
CA HIS A 83 -8.77 13.00 11.78
C HIS A 83 -8.16 14.05 10.83
N ILE A 84 -6.92 13.83 10.37
CA ILE A 84 -6.23 14.71 9.42
C ILE A 84 -7.01 14.78 8.10
N ARG A 85 -7.50 13.65 7.57
CA ARG A 85 -8.30 13.60 6.34
C ARG A 85 -9.57 14.44 6.47
N ARG A 86 -10.29 14.33 7.59
CA ARG A 86 -11.50 15.12 7.88
C ARG A 86 -11.21 16.61 8.00
N GLN A 87 -10.13 17.00 8.69
CA GLN A 87 -9.72 18.41 8.77
C GLN A 87 -9.40 18.99 7.38
N LYS A 88 -8.65 18.26 6.54
CA LYS A 88 -8.36 18.69 5.16
C LYS A 88 -9.63 18.80 4.33
N ARG A 89 -10.59 17.89 4.52
CA ARG A 89 -11.90 17.96 3.86
C ARG A 89 -12.71 19.18 4.27
N GLN A 90 -12.69 19.54 5.56
CA GLN A 90 -13.38 20.73 6.05
C GLN A 90 -12.71 22.02 5.55
N LYS A 91 -11.37 22.07 5.56
CA LYS A 91 -10.60 23.24 5.17
C LYS A 91 -10.58 23.48 3.66
N ASN A 92 -10.38 22.42 2.87
CA ASN A 92 -10.11 22.51 1.43
C ASN A 92 -11.21 21.92 0.55
N GLY A 93 -12.27 21.35 1.15
CA GLY A 93 -13.28 20.58 0.43
C GLY A 93 -12.82 19.17 0.05
N SER A 94 -13.61 18.50 -0.78
CA SER A 94 -13.35 17.15 -1.31
C SER A 94 -13.25 17.13 -2.83
N PHE A 95 -12.80 16.01 -3.39
CA PHE A 95 -12.72 15.78 -4.84
C PHE A 95 -14.08 15.61 -5.54
N THR A 96 -15.21 15.76 -4.82
CA THR A 96 -16.58 15.56 -5.34
C THR A 96 -16.96 16.50 -6.48
N LYS A 97 -16.29 17.65 -6.62
CA LYS A 97 -16.52 18.61 -7.72
C LYS A 97 -15.69 18.32 -8.98
N GLY A 98 -14.73 17.41 -8.95
CA GLY A 98 -13.88 17.08 -10.10
C GLY A 98 -13.06 18.27 -10.64
N ILE A 99 -12.63 19.19 -9.77
CA ILE A 99 -11.92 20.41 -10.18
C ILE A 99 -10.46 20.09 -10.54
N VAL A 100 -10.00 20.53 -11.71
CA VAL A 100 -8.62 20.44 -12.16
C VAL A 100 -8.06 21.85 -12.36
N LEU A 101 -7.02 22.22 -11.59
CA LEU A 101 -6.34 23.51 -11.72
C LEU A 101 -5.35 23.47 -12.89
N LYS A 102 -5.49 24.39 -13.86
CA LYS A 102 -4.61 24.44 -15.06
C LYS A 102 -3.54 25.52 -15.02
N SER A 103 -3.79 26.67 -14.39
CA SER A 103 -2.82 27.75 -14.25
C SER A 103 -3.22 28.70 -13.11
N VAL A 104 -2.24 29.44 -12.59
CA VAL A 104 -2.42 30.54 -11.61
C VAL A 104 -1.60 31.72 -12.11
N LYS A 105 -2.20 32.90 -12.22
CA LYS A 105 -1.45 34.15 -12.44
C LYS A 105 -1.27 34.82 -11.08
N ARG A 106 -0.05 35.25 -10.78
CA ARG A 106 0.30 36.05 -9.60
C ARG A 106 0.71 37.45 -10.06
#